data_AF-A0A660XNW8-F1
#
_entry.id   AF-A0A660XNW8-F1
#
_cell.length_a   1.000
_cell.length_b   1.000
_cell.length_c   1.000
_cell.angle_alpha   90.00
_cell.angle_beta   90.00
_cell.angle_gamma   90.00
#
_symmetry.space_group_name_H-M   'P 1'
#
loop_
_entity.id
_entity.type
_entity.pdbx_description
1 polymer ?
#
loop_
_entity_poly.entity_id
_entity_poly.type
_entity_poly.pdbx_seq_one_letter_code
_entity_poly.pdbx_strand_id
1 'polypeptide(L)'
;MNTIKKIFYSFLLIALALNPIFAKPANNQATRTFLKPFQTFGSTSRPTRVEEYLSPGGHFLIHYDNSGYDEVPQDYTYNDSIPDFVIKAAEYLDRSFSELHDSLGYNIPPTDNIESPEIDVYFRSDYMYYGVTQPENEVEPDSDIWTSYLTLSTKLNDSTVFYTYGLEGLSVTCAHELFHIFQLGYKFRSADIFYFEMSSVWFEEHMFPEVNDYHSYFNEYAVDWNYAINNGQLNYDNVGFNLYLDKRFSLPGDNIIHNIWDRIVNVSALNAIRDELEDQGSTFEEALKDWGSAQILCGPYVADNFLYPFDDASDMETISFDNNTSNIITSLNENISLPADPMVSYFKVIGLPNQIFLFEAIFDDGTDANLICLDGHQSEVCHIGSTPLIVDGGQFNDCIIAIGSDTEDAAGSFSFTARSADQLVSLYPNPLTSKQTFNLSYVLLED
;
A
#
# COMPACT_ATOMS: atom_id res chain seq x y z
N MET A 1 47.41 -10.56 -50.04
CA MET A 1 46.55 -11.49 -50.80
C MET A 1 45.62 -12.18 -49.82
N ASN A 2 44.31 -11.88 -49.89
CA ASN A 2 43.17 -12.80 -49.68
C ASN A 2 43.14 -13.68 -48.41
N THR A 3 42.10 -13.79 -47.56
CA THR A 3 40.68 -13.40 -47.52
C THR A 3 40.16 -13.79 -46.10
N ILE A 4 38.92 -13.41 -45.75
CA ILE A 4 38.06 -13.84 -44.61
C ILE A 4 38.09 -12.82 -43.45
N LYS A 5 37.35 -11.70 -43.52
CA LYS A 5 35.89 -11.52 -43.28
C LYS A 5 35.37 -12.18 -41.99
N LYS A 6 35.39 -11.44 -40.88
CA LYS A 6 34.34 -11.51 -39.86
C LYS A 6 33.53 -10.21 -39.91
N ILE A 7 32.25 -10.41 -40.13
CA ILE A 7 31.19 -9.44 -40.31
C ILE A 7 30.63 -9.18 -38.91
N PHE A 8 30.61 -7.93 -38.45
CA PHE A 8 29.64 -7.49 -37.46
C PHE A 8 28.84 -6.37 -38.11
N TYR A 9 27.57 -6.69 -38.36
CA TYR A 9 26.60 -5.78 -38.94
C TYR A 9 26.23 -4.71 -37.92
N SER A 10 26.50 -3.46 -38.28
CA SER A 10 25.75 -2.31 -37.80
C SER A 10 24.28 -2.48 -38.23
N PHE A 11 23.37 -2.69 -37.28
CA PHE A 11 21.95 -2.45 -37.51
C PHE A 11 21.52 -1.24 -36.68
N LEU A 12 21.36 -0.15 -37.41
CA LEU A 12 20.51 0.98 -37.07
C LEU A 12 19.07 0.45 -36.95
N LEU A 13 18.59 0.27 -35.72
CA LEU A 13 17.17 0.01 -35.45
C LEU A 13 16.54 1.34 -35.02
N ILE A 14 16.04 2.07 -36.02
CA ILE A 14 14.93 2.99 -35.85
C ILE A 14 13.71 2.10 -35.67
N ALA A 15 13.30 1.88 -34.43
CA ALA A 15 11.97 1.39 -34.10
C ALA A 15 11.26 2.56 -33.41
N LEU A 16 10.17 3.01 -34.04
CA LEU A 16 9.34 4.11 -33.60
C LEU A 16 8.92 3.91 -32.14
N ALA A 17 9.13 4.95 -31.33
CA ALA A 17 8.36 5.20 -30.14
C ALA A 17 6.88 5.28 -30.53
N LEU A 18 6.15 4.18 -30.31
CA LEU A 18 4.72 4.21 -30.10
C LEU A 18 4.54 4.05 -28.60
N ASN A 19 4.66 5.17 -27.88
CA ASN A 19 3.98 5.28 -26.59
C ASN A 19 2.49 5.12 -26.88
N PRO A 20 1.77 4.15 -26.29
CA PRO A 20 0.39 4.44 -25.96
C PRO A 20 0.47 5.48 -24.84
N ILE A 21 0.42 6.76 -25.21
CA ILE A 21 0.00 7.80 -24.27
C ILE A 21 -1.48 7.52 -24.02
N PHE A 22 -1.78 6.55 -23.16
CA PHE A 22 -2.94 6.63 -22.30
C PHE A 22 -2.47 7.31 -21.03
N ALA A 23 -2.13 8.60 -21.15
CA ALA A 23 -2.15 9.45 -19.97
C ALA A 23 -3.60 9.42 -19.47
N LYS A 24 -3.82 8.86 -18.27
CA LYS A 24 -5.08 9.01 -17.54
C LYS A 24 -5.43 10.52 -17.57
N PRO A 25 -6.65 10.91 -17.96
CA PRO A 25 -6.99 12.32 -18.11
C PRO A 25 -6.74 13.07 -16.79
N ALA A 26 -6.12 14.25 -16.90
CA ALA A 26 -5.85 15.11 -15.77
C ALA A 26 -7.10 15.33 -14.91
N ASN A 27 -6.88 15.22 -13.60
CA ASN A 27 -7.82 15.29 -12.49
C ASN A 27 -8.90 16.39 -12.67
N ASN A 28 -10.12 15.97 -13.03
CA ASN A 28 -11.33 16.74 -12.75
C ASN A 28 -12.13 15.93 -11.71
N GLN A 29 -11.78 16.09 -10.43
CA GLN A 29 -12.31 15.36 -9.27
C GLN A 29 -13.77 15.70 -8.90
N ALA A 30 -14.68 15.79 -9.87
CA ALA A 30 -16.09 15.88 -9.55
C ALA A 30 -16.82 14.74 -10.27
N THR A 31 -17.26 13.74 -9.48
CA THR A 31 -18.21 12.66 -9.79
C THR A 31 -17.69 11.34 -10.36
N ARG A 32 -16.51 10.83 -9.97
CA ARG A 32 -16.16 9.41 -10.17
C ARG A 32 -16.20 8.65 -8.85
N THR A 33 -16.65 7.41 -8.91
CA THR A 33 -16.66 6.49 -7.80
C THR A 33 -15.32 5.76 -7.74
N PHE A 34 -14.75 5.67 -6.54
CA PHE A 34 -13.59 4.84 -6.18
C PHE A 34 -14.07 3.55 -5.49
N LEU A 35 -13.16 2.63 -5.20
CA LEU A 35 -13.48 1.51 -4.30
C LEU A 35 -14.00 2.03 -2.97
N LYS A 36 -14.87 1.26 -2.33
CA LYS A 36 -15.51 1.63 -1.07
C LYS A 36 -15.41 0.48 -0.09
N PRO A 37 -15.16 0.77 1.20
CA PRO A 37 -14.83 -0.27 2.16
C PRO A 37 -15.90 -1.34 2.21
N PHE A 38 -15.49 -2.57 2.48
CA PHE A 38 -16.34 -3.72 2.73
C PHE A 38 -17.46 -3.33 3.69
N GLN A 39 -18.70 -3.54 3.25
CA GLN A 39 -19.88 -3.29 4.04
C GLN A 39 -20.65 -4.58 4.21
N THR A 40 -20.98 -4.92 5.45
CA THR A 40 -21.94 -5.97 5.75
C THR A 40 -23.34 -5.46 5.44
N PHE A 41 -23.86 -5.76 4.25
CA PHE A 41 -25.28 -5.54 3.96
C PHE A 41 -26.09 -6.73 4.44
N GLY A 42 -27.20 -6.48 5.14
CA GLY A 42 -28.06 -7.53 5.65
C GLY A 42 -28.74 -8.31 4.51
N SER A 43 -28.72 -9.64 4.65
CA SER A 43 -29.50 -10.66 3.92
C SER A 43 -30.40 -10.13 2.80
N THR A 44 -29.82 -9.87 1.64
CA THR A 44 -30.55 -9.89 0.38
C THR A 44 -30.42 -11.28 -0.22
N SER A 45 -31.52 -11.86 -0.71
CA SER A 45 -31.44 -13.06 -1.55
C SER A 45 -30.43 -12.83 -2.69
N ARG A 46 -29.63 -13.84 -3.04
CA ARG A 46 -28.72 -13.79 -4.20
C ARG A 46 -29.44 -13.20 -5.42
N PRO A 47 -28.77 -12.34 -6.23
CA PRO A 47 -29.34 -11.87 -7.48
C PRO A 47 -29.74 -13.05 -8.37
N THR A 48 -30.72 -12.84 -9.24
CA THR A 48 -31.08 -13.82 -10.27
C THR A 48 -30.72 -13.26 -11.62
N ARG A 49 -30.10 -14.09 -12.46
CA ARG A 49 -29.72 -13.76 -13.83
C ARG A 49 -30.21 -14.84 -14.79
N VAL A 50 -30.32 -14.48 -16.07
CA VAL A 50 -30.85 -15.38 -17.10
C VAL A 50 -29.78 -16.34 -17.60
N GLU A 51 -28.54 -15.87 -17.73
CA GLU A 51 -27.44 -16.63 -18.30
C GLU A 51 -26.38 -16.95 -17.23
N GLU A 52 -25.69 -18.07 -17.44
CA GLU A 52 -24.63 -18.57 -16.58
C GLU A 52 -23.41 -18.96 -17.42
N TYR A 53 -22.22 -18.70 -16.90
CA TYR A 53 -20.95 -19.08 -17.52
C TYR A 53 -19.99 -19.65 -16.47
N LEU A 54 -19.63 -20.92 -16.61
CA LEU A 54 -18.63 -21.58 -15.77
C LEU A 54 -17.23 -21.13 -16.18
N SER A 55 -16.42 -20.71 -15.22
CA SER A 55 -15.03 -20.30 -15.48
C SER A 55 -14.19 -21.46 -16.04
N PRO A 56 -13.19 -21.19 -16.90
CA PRO A 56 -12.32 -22.24 -17.45
C PRO A 56 -11.65 -23.15 -16.40
N GLY A 57 -11.29 -22.60 -15.24
CA GLY A 57 -10.74 -23.31 -14.09
C GLY A 57 -11.78 -24.09 -13.29
N GLY A 58 -13.07 -23.81 -13.49
CA GLY A 58 -14.19 -24.48 -12.81
C GLY A 58 -14.39 -24.03 -11.37
N HIS A 59 -13.82 -22.89 -10.97
CA HIS A 59 -13.95 -22.34 -9.62
C HIS A 59 -15.11 -21.36 -9.47
N PHE A 60 -15.59 -20.76 -10.56
CA PHE A 60 -16.58 -19.69 -10.52
C PHE A 60 -17.76 -19.94 -11.47
N LEU A 61 -18.96 -19.62 -11.01
CA LEU A 61 -20.16 -19.55 -11.85
C LEU A 61 -20.57 -18.09 -12.02
N ILE A 62 -20.42 -17.57 -13.24
CA ILE A 62 -20.72 -16.17 -13.58
C ILE A 62 -22.16 -16.04 -14.06
N HIS A 63 -22.97 -15.31 -13.31
CA HIS A 63 -24.37 -15.02 -13.57
C HIS A 63 -24.51 -13.63 -14.23
N TYR A 64 -25.14 -13.55 -15.40
CA TYR A 64 -25.27 -12.30 -16.15
C TYR A 64 -26.54 -12.22 -17.02
N ASP A 65 -26.87 -11.00 -17.44
CA ASP A 65 -27.96 -10.74 -18.37
C ASP A 65 -27.42 -10.13 -19.67
N ASN A 66 -27.96 -10.57 -20.82
CA ASN A 66 -27.65 -9.99 -22.14
C ASN A 66 -28.58 -8.83 -22.53
N SER A 67 -29.57 -8.52 -21.69
CA SER A 67 -30.51 -7.43 -21.94
C SER A 67 -31.16 -6.95 -20.66
N GLY A 68 -31.60 -5.69 -20.65
CA GLY A 68 -32.36 -5.12 -19.55
C GLY A 68 -31.51 -4.27 -18.61
N TYR A 69 -31.97 -4.09 -17.38
CA TYR A 69 -31.35 -3.13 -16.46
C TYR A 69 -29.93 -3.53 -16.00
N ASP A 70 -29.74 -4.84 -15.81
CA ASP A 70 -28.48 -5.46 -15.36
C ASP A 70 -27.65 -6.01 -16.54
N GLU A 71 -27.89 -5.55 -17.78
CA GLU A 71 -27.16 -6.06 -18.94
C GLU A 71 -25.65 -5.75 -18.85
N VAL A 72 -24.82 -6.76 -19.17
CA VAL A 72 -23.37 -6.59 -19.30
C VAL A 72 -23.02 -5.89 -20.62
N PRO A 73 -21.86 -5.22 -20.72
CA PRO A 73 -21.36 -4.68 -22.00
C PRO A 73 -21.35 -5.74 -23.12
N GLN A 74 -21.94 -5.41 -24.25
CA GLN A 74 -22.22 -6.33 -25.37
C GLN A 74 -21.12 -6.33 -26.44
N ASP A 75 -19.86 -6.43 -25.99
CA ASP A 75 -18.69 -6.61 -26.85
C ASP A 75 -18.39 -8.12 -26.98
N TYR A 76 -18.01 -8.59 -28.18
CA TYR A 76 -17.90 -10.03 -28.52
C TYR A 76 -16.62 -10.30 -29.34
N THR A 77 -15.48 -9.79 -28.87
CA THR A 77 -14.19 -9.91 -29.54
C THR A 77 -13.57 -11.29 -29.35
N TYR A 78 -13.80 -11.94 -28.21
CA TYR A 78 -13.19 -13.24 -27.87
C TYR A 78 -14.08 -14.43 -28.23
N ASN A 79 -15.40 -14.23 -28.28
CA ASN A 79 -16.39 -15.27 -28.59
C ASN A 79 -17.66 -14.65 -29.19
N ASP A 80 -18.26 -15.28 -30.20
CA ASP A 80 -19.46 -14.76 -30.87
C ASP A 80 -20.76 -14.87 -30.04
N SER A 81 -20.74 -15.53 -28.89
CA SER A 81 -21.94 -15.87 -28.11
C SER A 81 -21.86 -15.50 -26.62
N ILE A 82 -20.69 -15.13 -26.12
CA ILE A 82 -20.48 -14.78 -24.71
C ILE A 82 -19.80 -13.41 -24.66
N PRO A 83 -20.36 -12.42 -23.95
CA PRO A 83 -19.77 -11.10 -23.87
C PRO A 83 -18.36 -11.11 -23.29
N ASP A 84 -17.49 -10.23 -23.80
CA ASP A 84 -16.08 -10.13 -23.43
C ASP A 84 -15.89 -9.92 -21.92
N PHE A 85 -16.75 -9.10 -21.29
CA PHE A 85 -16.73 -8.86 -19.84
C PHE A 85 -16.95 -10.14 -19.02
N VAL A 86 -17.80 -11.04 -19.47
CA VAL A 86 -18.10 -12.31 -18.78
C VAL A 86 -16.92 -13.26 -18.88
N ILE A 87 -16.36 -13.41 -20.09
CA ILE A 87 -15.16 -14.23 -20.33
C ILE A 87 -13.99 -13.70 -19.51
N LYS A 88 -13.77 -12.38 -19.53
CA LYS A 88 -12.63 -11.76 -18.85
C LYS A 88 -12.76 -11.81 -17.35
N ALA A 89 -13.94 -11.59 -16.78
CA ALA A 89 -14.16 -11.78 -15.35
C ALA A 89 -13.80 -13.21 -14.91
N ALA A 90 -14.29 -14.22 -15.65
CA ALA A 90 -13.95 -15.62 -15.36
C ALA A 90 -12.43 -15.90 -15.42
N GLU A 91 -11.75 -15.39 -16.45
CA GLU A 91 -10.29 -15.54 -16.61
C GLU A 91 -9.52 -14.82 -15.49
N TYR A 92 -9.91 -13.60 -15.11
CA TYR A 92 -9.26 -12.85 -14.04
C TYR A 92 -9.47 -13.51 -12.68
N LEU A 93 -10.68 -13.99 -12.39
CA LEU A 93 -10.99 -14.70 -11.15
C LEU A 93 -10.23 -16.03 -11.06
N ASP A 94 -10.17 -16.84 -12.11
CA ASP A 94 -9.37 -18.08 -12.10
C ASP A 94 -7.87 -17.79 -11.89
N ARG A 95 -7.35 -16.74 -12.53
CA ARG A 95 -5.95 -16.33 -12.38
C ARG A 95 -5.67 -15.87 -10.93
N SER A 96 -6.53 -15.04 -10.36
CA SER A 96 -6.42 -14.56 -8.99
C SER A 96 -6.59 -15.69 -7.97
N PHE A 97 -7.51 -16.64 -8.21
CA PHE A 97 -7.68 -17.82 -7.37
C PHE A 97 -6.41 -18.68 -7.34
N SER A 98 -5.84 -18.94 -8.52
CA SER A 98 -4.58 -19.70 -8.63
C SER A 98 -3.44 -18.99 -7.90
N GLU A 99 -3.37 -17.67 -7.97
CA GLU A 99 -2.33 -16.92 -7.25
C GLU A 99 -2.53 -16.99 -5.73
N LEU A 100 -3.75 -16.74 -5.23
CA LEU A 100 -4.04 -16.83 -3.79
C LEU A 100 -3.77 -18.24 -3.25
N HIS A 101 -4.33 -19.25 -3.90
CA HIS A 101 -4.26 -20.62 -3.39
C HIS A 101 -2.94 -21.33 -3.73
N ASP A 102 -2.58 -21.39 -5.01
CA ASP A 102 -1.47 -22.24 -5.47
C ASP A 102 -0.11 -21.55 -5.29
N SER A 103 -0.02 -20.24 -5.49
CA SER A 103 1.23 -19.48 -5.36
C SER A 103 1.48 -18.98 -3.93
N LEU A 104 0.50 -18.31 -3.34
CA LEU A 104 0.62 -17.66 -2.03
C LEU A 104 0.25 -18.57 -0.84
N GLY A 105 -0.45 -19.68 -1.11
CA GLY A 105 -0.73 -20.71 -0.10
C GLY A 105 -1.99 -20.49 0.74
N TYR A 106 -2.85 -19.52 0.38
CA TYR A 106 -4.08 -19.28 1.11
C TYR A 106 -5.02 -20.50 1.07
N ASN A 107 -5.73 -20.73 2.17
CA ASN A 107 -6.76 -21.75 2.24
C ASN A 107 -7.94 -21.40 1.33
N ILE A 108 -8.46 -22.40 0.61
CA ILE A 108 -9.66 -22.24 -0.22
C ILE A 108 -10.83 -21.80 0.67
N PRO A 109 -11.63 -20.81 0.23
CA PRO A 109 -12.77 -20.33 0.99
C PRO A 109 -13.84 -21.42 1.23
N PRO A 110 -14.69 -21.26 2.26
CA PRO A 110 -15.77 -22.19 2.55
C PRO A 110 -16.75 -22.34 1.39
N THR A 111 -17.08 -23.58 1.05
CA THR A 111 -18.13 -23.91 0.08
C THR A 111 -19.51 -23.73 0.72
N ASP A 112 -20.37 -22.95 0.08
CA ASP A 112 -21.75 -22.68 0.47
C ASP A 112 -22.72 -23.82 0.11
N ASN A 113 -22.55 -24.44 -1.07
CA ASN A 113 -23.39 -25.50 -1.59
C ASN A 113 -22.56 -26.61 -2.25
N ILE A 114 -22.51 -27.79 -1.63
CA ILE A 114 -21.69 -28.90 -2.14
C ILE A 114 -22.15 -29.43 -3.52
N GLU A 115 -23.41 -29.21 -3.90
CA GLU A 115 -23.95 -29.65 -5.20
C GLU A 115 -23.69 -28.64 -6.33
N SER A 116 -23.29 -27.41 -5.99
CA SER A 116 -22.80 -26.36 -6.89
C SER A 116 -21.66 -25.63 -6.18
N PRO A 117 -20.48 -26.26 -6.11
CA PRO A 117 -19.39 -25.82 -5.23
C PRO A 117 -18.62 -24.59 -5.76
N GLU A 118 -19.00 -24.09 -6.94
CA GLU A 118 -18.43 -22.90 -7.54
C GLU A 118 -18.76 -21.65 -6.72
N ILE A 119 -17.83 -20.69 -6.67
CA ILE A 119 -18.11 -19.37 -6.09
C ILE A 119 -19.00 -18.60 -7.08
N ASP A 120 -20.18 -18.19 -6.62
CA ASP A 120 -21.12 -17.44 -7.44
C ASP A 120 -20.69 -15.98 -7.63
N VAL A 121 -20.80 -15.51 -8.87
CA VAL A 121 -20.44 -14.15 -9.29
C VAL A 121 -21.62 -13.54 -10.03
N TYR A 122 -22.17 -12.43 -9.55
CA TYR A 122 -23.31 -11.78 -10.20
C TYR A 122 -22.94 -10.43 -10.79
N PHE A 123 -23.12 -10.26 -12.10
CA PHE A 123 -23.13 -8.93 -12.68
C PHE A 123 -24.40 -8.17 -12.27
N ARG A 124 -24.29 -6.89 -11.93
CA ARG A 124 -25.44 -6.03 -11.63
C ARG A 124 -25.19 -4.58 -12.03
N SER A 125 -26.25 -3.83 -12.30
CA SER A 125 -26.17 -2.39 -12.50
C SER A 125 -25.83 -1.71 -11.18
N ASP A 126 -24.61 -1.21 -11.02
CA ASP A 126 -24.17 -0.46 -9.84
C ASP A 126 -23.33 0.75 -10.23
N TYR A 127 -23.76 1.94 -9.83
CA TYR A 127 -23.06 3.19 -10.11
C TYR A 127 -22.15 3.63 -8.96
N MET A 128 -22.20 2.92 -7.83
CA MET A 128 -21.58 3.30 -6.57
C MET A 128 -20.47 2.37 -6.11
N TYR A 129 -20.38 1.16 -6.65
CA TYR A 129 -19.41 0.15 -6.28
C TYR A 129 -18.90 -0.55 -7.53
N TYR A 130 -17.59 -0.77 -7.62
CA TYR A 130 -16.97 -1.57 -8.67
C TYR A 130 -17.42 -3.02 -8.57
N GLY A 131 -17.34 -3.57 -7.37
CA GLY A 131 -17.86 -4.85 -6.95
C GLY A 131 -18.22 -4.82 -5.47
N VAL A 132 -18.83 -5.90 -4.99
CA VAL A 132 -19.09 -6.11 -3.56
C VAL A 132 -19.10 -7.60 -3.26
N THR A 133 -18.34 -8.00 -2.26
CA THR A 133 -18.38 -9.30 -1.61
C THR A 133 -19.44 -9.34 -0.53
N GLN A 134 -20.30 -10.37 -0.58
CA GLN A 134 -21.45 -10.51 0.31
C GLN A 134 -21.31 -11.76 1.18
N PRO A 135 -21.14 -11.62 2.51
CA PRO A 135 -21.20 -12.76 3.42
C PRO A 135 -22.63 -13.30 3.52
N GLU A 136 -22.77 -14.62 3.58
CA GLU A 136 -24.08 -15.28 3.58
C GLU A 136 -24.36 -16.04 4.86
N ASN A 137 -23.73 -17.20 5.02
CA ASN A 137 -23.93 -18.06 6.17
C ASN A 137 -22.60 -18.28 6.87
N GLU A 138 -22.64 -18.14 8.18
CA GLU A 138 -21.53 -18.56 9.03
C GLU A 138 -21.37 -20.08 8.94
N VAL A 139 -20.14 -20.55 8.78
CA VAL A 139 -19.82 -21.98 8.57
C VAL A 139 -20.19 -22.79 9.81
N GLU A 140 -19.87 -22.25 10.99
CA GLU A 140 -20.29 -22.79 12.29
C GLU A 140 -20.73 -21.64 13.18
N PRO A 141 -21.68 -21.83 14.11
CA PRO A 141 -22.11 -20.76 15.01
C PRO A 141 -20.94 -20.14 15.78
N ASP A 142 -20.84 -18.81 15.75
CA ASP A 142 -19.83 -18.01 16.43
C ASP A 142 -18.38 -18.27 15.93
N SER A 143 -18.20 -18.85 14.74
CA SER A 143 -16.87 -19.05 14.14
C SER A 143 -16.29 -17.78 13.52
N ASP A 144 -17.13 -16.79 13.19
CA ASP A 144 -16.88 -15.65 12.32
C ASP A 144 -16.23 -16.03 10.98
N ILE A 145 -16.53 -17.22 10.47
CA ILE A 145 -16.06 -17.72 9.16
C ILE A 145 -17.29 -17.82 8.28
N TRP A 146 -17.23 -17.25 7.09
CA TRP A 146 -18.42 -17.04 6.27
C TRP A 146 -18.27 -17.65 4.89
N THR A 147 -19.33 -18.32 4.45
CA THR A 147 -19.61 -18.52 3.03
C THR A 147 -19.97 -17.16 2.42
N SER A 148 -19.66 -16.96 1.14
CA SER A 148 -19.87 -15.68 0.48
C SER A 148 -19.94 -15.81 -1.04
N TYR A 149 -20.52 -14.80 -1.68
CA TYR A 149 -20.54 -14.62 -3.13
C TYR A 149 -20.10 -13.20 -3.47
N LEU A 150 -19.80 -12.96 -4.75
CA LEU A 150 -19.38 -11.63 -5.20
C LEU A 150 -20.33 -11.04 -6.24
N THR A 151 -20.37 -9.71 -6.28
CA THR A 151 -21.09 -8.97 -7.33
C THR A 151 -20.13 -8.05 -8.05
N LEU A 152 -20.30 -7.90 -9.36
CA LEU A 152 -19.50 -7.01 -10.22
C LEU A 152 -20.42 -6.02 -10.94
N SER A 153 -19.99 -4.77 -11.05
CA SER A 153 -20.78 -3.74 -11.71
C SER A 153 -20.74 -3.87 -13.23
N THR A 154 -21.90 -3.81 -13.88
CA THR A 154 -21.98 -3.68 -15.34
C THR A 154 -21.58 -2.29 -15.85
N LYS A 155 -21.38 -1.32 -14.94
CA LYS A 155 -20.90 0.04 -15.24
C LYS A 155 -19.38 0.16 -15.22
N LEU A 156 -18.64 -0.92 -14.96
CA LEU A 156 -17.18 -0.94 -15.02
C LEU A 156 -16.61 -0.47 -16.37
N ASN A 157 -17.36 -0.56 -17.48
CA ASN A 157 -16.94 -0.02 -18.78
C ASN A 157 -17.17 1.50 -18.95
N ASP A 158 -17.72 2.19 -17.95
CA ASP A 158 -18.10 3.60 -18.03
C ASP A 158 -17.10 4.51 -17.30
N SER A 159 -16.23 5.16 -18.08
CA SER A 159 -15.23 6.12 -17.58
C SER A 159 -15.82 7.39 -16.93
N THR A 160 -17.13 7.60 -17.03
CA THR A 160 -17.83 8.68 -16.33
C THR A 160 -18.29 8.27 -14.94
N VAL A 161 -18.35 6.96 -14.66
CA VAL A 161 -18.74 6.39 -13.38
C VAL A 161 -17.50 6.06 -12.55
N PHE A 162 -16.53 5.36 -13.13
CA PHE A 162 -15.38 4.82 -12.39
C PHE A 162 -14.06 5.47 -12.82
N TYR A 163 -13.12 5.56 -11.86
CA TYR A 163 -11.77 6.08 -12.08
C TYR A 163 -10.97 5.16 -13.01
N THR A 164 -10.83 3.89 -12.64
CA THR A 164 -10.30 2.82 -13.47
C THR A 164 -11.48 2.08 -14.07
N TYR A 165 -11.44 1.79 -15.38
CA TYR A 165 -12.62 1.32 -16.11
C TYR A 165 -12.22 0.34 -17.22
N GLY A 166 -13.21 -0.22 -17.89
CA GLY A 166 -13.00 -1.24 -18.90
C GLY A 166 -12.49 -2.55 -18.29
N LEU A 167 -11.63 -3.25 -19.03
CA LEU A 167 -11.06 -4.52 -18.58
C LEU A 167 -10.01 -4.35 -17.47
N GLU A 168 -9.33 -3.20 -17.39
CA GLU A 168 -8.40 -2.88 -16.30
C GLU A 168 -9.16 -2.71 -14.98
N GLY A 169 -10.28 -1.97 -15.00
CA GLY A 169 -11.13 -1.82 -13.81
C GLY A 169 -11.74 -3.17 -13.39
N LEU A 170 -12.15 -3.99 -14.37
CA LEU A 170 -12.65 -5.34 -14.11
C LEU A 170 -11.60 -6.25 -13.47
N SER A 171 -10.34 -6.22 -13.94
CA SER A 171 -9.30 -7.11 -13.43
C SER A 171 -8.95 -6.85 -11.97
N VAL A 172 -8.70 -5.59 -11.59
CA VAL A 172 -8.40 -5.23 -10.19
C VAL A 172 -9.60 -5.50 -9.28
N THR A 173 -10.82 -5.18 -9.72
CA THR A 173 -12.05 -5.50 -8.96
C THR A 173 -12.21 -7.01 -8.73
N CYS A 174 -11.91 -7.84 -9.72
CA CYS A 174 -11.96 -9.29 -9.56
C CYS A 174 -10.95 -9.78 -8.51
N ALA A 175 -9.73 -9.25 -8.51
CA ALA A 175 -8.73 -9.59 -7.49
C ALA A 175 -9.16 -9.13 -6.09
N HIS A 176 -9.58 -7.86 -5.95
CA HIS A 176 -9.98 -7.25 -4.68
C HIS A 176 -11.14 -8.00 -4.02
N GLU A 177 -12.22 -8.20 -4.76
CA GLU A 177 -13.41 -8.86 -4.23
C GLU A 177 -13.17 -10.35 -4.01
N LEU A 178 -12.39 -11.02 -4.87
CA LEU A 178 -12.03 -12.41 -4.62
C LEU A 178 -11.21 -12.55 -3.33
N PHE A 179 -10.30 -11.61 -3.05
CA PHE A 179 -9.52 -11.71 -1.83
C PHE A 179 -10.41 -11.56 -0.59
N HIS A 180 -11.44 -10.71 -0.61
CA HIS A 180 -12.45 -10.68 0.46
C HIS A 180 -13.15 -12.03 0.67
N ILE A 181 -13.46 -12.80 -0.38
CA ILE A 181 -14.02 -14.16 -0.24
C ILE A 181 -13.06 -15.06 0.56
N PHE A 182 -11.75 -15.03 0.23
CA PHE A 182 -10.73 -15.79 0.96
C PHE A 182 -10.60 -15.32 2.42
N GLN A 183 -10.55 -14.00 2.66
CA GLN A 183 -10.43 -13.41 3.99
C GLN A 183 -11.61 -13.77 4.91
N LEU A 184 -12.83 -13.77 4.37
CA LEU A 184 -14.04 -14.23 5.07
C LEU A 184 -13.99 -15.73 5.42
N GLY A 185 -13.20 -16.51 4.68
CA GLY A 185 -12.88 -17.90 4.99
C GLY A 185 -11.90 -18.11 6.14
N TYR A 186 -11.16 -17.06 6.54
CA TYR A 186 -10.21 -17.11 7.65
C TYR A 186 -10.86 -16.67 8.96
N LYS A 187 -11.26 -15.39 9.04
CA LYS A 187 -11.90 -14.80 10.22
C LYS A 187 -12.40 -13.38 9.93
N PHE A 188 -13.67 -13.14 10.19
CA PHE A 188 -14.23 -11.78 10.19
C PHE A 188 -14.19 -11.16 11.58
N ARG A 189 -13.59 -9.98 11.73
CA ARG A 189 -13.79 -9.12 12.89
C ARG A 189 -13.97 -7.70 12.41
N SER A 190 -14.99 -7.02 12.92
CA SER A 190 -15.27 -5.63 12.51
C SER A 190 -14.11 -4.66 12.79
N ALA A 191 -13.29 -4.94 13.80
CA ALA A 191 -12.11 -4.14 14.12
C ALA A 191 -10.96 -4.33 13.11
N ASP A 192 -10.98 -5.40 12.32
CA ASP A 192 -9.94 -5.76 11.36
C ASP A 192 -10.29 -5.31 9.92
N ILE A 193 -11.41 -4.60 9.72
CA ILE A 193 -11.88 -4.14 8.38
C ILE A 193 -10.79 -3.33 7.64
N PHE A 194 -9.99 -2.53 8.35
CA PHE A 194 -8.89 -1.79 7.74
C PHE A 194 -7.91 -2.73 7.01
N TYR A 195 -7.67 -3.93 7.56
CA TYR A 195 -6.74 -4.88 6.99
C TYR A 195 -7.37 -5.73 5.88
N PHE A 196 -8.69 -5.96 5.94
CA PHE A 196 -9.44 -6.52 4.79
C PHE A 196 -9.21 -5.65 3.55
N GLU A 197 -9.44 -4.34 3.65
CA GLU A 197 -9.22 -3.43 2.51
C GLU A 197 -7.76 -3.29 2.13
N MET A 198 -6.88 -2.97 3.09
CA MET A 198 -5.47 -2.69 2.81
C MET A 198 -4.75 -3.90 2.19
N SER A 199 -5.13 -5.12 2.54
CA SER A 199 -4.58 -6.33 1.90
C SER A 199 -5.27 -6.66 0.57
N SER A 200 -6.55 -6.34 0.38
CA SER A 200 -7.21 -6.43 -0.93
C SER A 200 -6.59 -5.50 -1.98
N VAL A 201 -6.27 -4.25 -1.64
CA VAL A 201 -5.56 -3.33 -2.57
C VAL A 201 -4.13 -3.80 -2.84
N TRP A 202 -3.43 -4.33 -1.84
CA TRP A 202 -2.12 -4.96 -2.07
C TRP A 202 -2.23 -6.08 -3.10
N PHE A 203 -3.28 -6.91 -3.01
CA PHE A 203 -3.47 -8.02 -3.92
C PHE A 203 -3.85 -7.57 -5.34
N GLU A 204 -4.55 -6.43 -5.51
CA GLU A 204 -4.75 -5.82 -6.82
C GLU A 204 -3.41 -5.54 -7.52
N GLU A 205 -2.50 -4.88 -6.80
CA GLU A 205 -1.17 -4.50 -7.31
C GLU A 205 -0.27 -5.72 -7.53
N HIS A 206 -0.32 -6.71 -6.63
CA HIS A 206 0.38 -7.99 -6.82
C HIS A 206 -0.06 -8.72 -8.09
N MET A 207 -1.36 -8.66 -8.41
CA MET A 207 -1.94 -9.37 -9.56
C MET A 207 -1.81 -8.62 -10.87
N PHE A 208 -1.99 -7.30 -10.86
CA PHE A 208 -2.12 -6.47 -12.05
C PHE A 208 -1.31 -5.16 -11.91
N PRO A 209 0.02 -5.24 -11.70
CA PRO A 209 0.86 -4.05 -11.48
C PRO A 209 0.90 -3.10 -12.68
N GLU A 210 0.48 -3.55 -13.86
CA GLU A 210 0.33 -2.68 -15.03
C GLU A 210 -0.82 -1.67 -14.90
N VAL A 211 -1.80 -1.90 -14.02
CA VAL A 211 -3.00 -1.06 -13.87
C VAL A 211 -2.74 0.16 -12.98
N ASN A 212 -1.94 -0.02 -11.92
CA ASN A 212 -1.61 1.01 -10.94
C ASN A 212 -2.88 1.73 -10.44
N ASP A 213 -3.89 0.98 -9.98
CA ASP A 213 -5.11 1.56 -9.40
C ASP A 213 -4.79 2.25 -8.08
N TYR A 214 -3.90 1.63 -7.29
CA TYR A 214 -3.59 2.07 -5.93
C TYR A 214 -2.99 3.48 -5.83
N HIS A 215 -2.44 4.02 -6.94
CA HIS A 215 -1.92 5.39 -7.02
C HIS A 215 -2.95 6.43 -6.59
N SER A 216 -4.25 6.20 -6.83
CA SER A 216 -5.27 7.16 -6.37
C SER A 216 -5.33 7.23 -4.84
N TYR A 217 -5.33 6.08 -4.16
CA TYR A 217 -5.38 6.01 -2.70
C TYR A 217 -4.09 6.52 -2.07
N PHE A 218 -2.95 6.17 -2.67
CA PHE A 218 -1.65 6.64 -2.22
C PHE A 218 -1.54 8.17 -2.29
N ASN A 219 -1.96 8.77 -3.41
CA ASN A 219 -1.91 10.22 -3.56
C ASN A 219 -2.86 10.93 -2.59
N GLU A 220 -3.98 10.32 -2.19
CA GLU A 220 -4.84 10.84 -1.12
C GLU A 220 -4.12 10.81 0.25
N TYR A 221 -3.42 9.71 0.57
CA TYR A 221 -2.56 9.66 1.77
C TYR A 221 -1.48 10.75 1.76
N ALA A 222 -0.82 10.96 0.62
CA ALA A 222 0.28 11.90 0.49
C ALA A 222 -0.11 13.34 0.87
N VAL A 223 -1.38 13.73 0.69
CA VAL A 223 -1.91 15.04 1.12
C VAL A 223 -2.63 15.04 2.47
N ASP A 224 -3.14 13.89 2.95
CA ASP A 224 -3.87 13.77 4.22
C ASP A 224 -3.37 12.56 5.03
N TRP A 225 -2.17 12.70 5.59
CA TRP A 225 -1.53 11.75 6.50
C TRP A 225 -1.72 12.15 7.97
N ASN A 226 -1.06 11.43 8.90
CA ASN A 226 -1.09 11.62 10.36
C ASN A 226 -2.25 10.93 11.09
N TYR A 227 -2.64 9.76 10.61
CA TYR A 227 -3.65 8.93 11.24
C TYR A 227 -3.06 7.57 11.63
N ALA A 228 -3.70 6.91 12.60
CA ALA A 228 -3.40 5.52 12.89
C ALA A 228 -3.66 4.64 11.65
N ILE A 229 -2.86 3.60 11.47
CA ILE A 229 -2.91 2.71 10.31
C ILE A 229 -4.25 1.96 10.22
N ASN A 230 -4.89 1.74 11.36
CA ASN A 230 -6.21 1.13 11.48
C ASN A 230 -7.37 2.16 11.49
N ASN A 231 -7.11 3.42 11.16
CA ASN A 231 -8.17 4.42 11.05
C ASN A 231 -9.07 4.08 9.86
N GLY A 232 -10.38 3.94 10.12
CA GLY A 232 -11.38 3.62 9.11
C GLY A 232 -11.50 4.64 7.96
N GLN A 233 -10.91 5.82 8.09
CA GLN A 233 -10.80 6.81 7.01
C GLN A 233 -9.74 6.43 5.97
N LEU A 234 -8.73 5.63 6.34
CA LEU A 234 -7.57 5.28 5.51
C LEU A 234 -7.56 3.81 5.08
N ASN A 235 -8.73 3.15 5.04
CA ASN A 235 -8.81 1.71 4.75
C ASN A 235 -8.08 1.30 3.46
N TYR A 236 -8.04 2.18 2.45
CA TYR A 236 -7.31 1.99 1.19
C TYR A 236 -5.94 2.68 1.19
N ASP A 237 -5.90 3.90 1.73
CA ASP A 237 -4.80 4.86 1.59
C ASP A 237 -3.49 4.36 2.23
N ASN A 238 -3.58 3.46 3.21
CA ASN A 238 -2.43 2.86 3.87
C ASN A 238 -1.85 1.63 3.13
N VAL A 239 -2.34 1.28 1.93
CA VAL A 239 -1.84 0.12 1.15
C VAL A 239 -0.32 0.12 0.96
N GLY A 240 0.30 1.31 0.88
CA GLY A 240 1.74 1.45 0.81
C GLY A 240 2.48 0.69 1.91
N PHE A 241 1.87 0.50 3.09
CA PHE A 241 2.45 -0.30 4.16
C PHE A 241 2.54 -1.78 3.78
N ASN A 242 1.47 -2.39 3.25
CA ASN A 242 1.51 -3.79 2.81
C ASN A 242 2.43 -4.00 1.61
N LEU A 243 2.49 -3.04 0.66
CA LEU A 243 3.46 -3.07 -0.44
C LEU A 243 4.90 -3.05 0.08
N TYR A 244 5.18 -2.20 1.06
CA TYR A 244 6.47 -2.14 1.73
C TYR A 244 6.79 -3.45 2.47
N LEU A 245 5.85 -3.98 3.25
CA LEU A 245 6.03 -5.22 3.98
C LEU A 245 6.35 -6.37 3.04
N ASP A 246 5.56 -6.54 1.99
CA ASP A 246 5.74 -7.59 1.00
C ASP A 246 7.12 -7.49 0.33
N LYS A 247 7.52 -6.28 -0.07
CA LYS A 247 8.84 -6.05 -0.68
C LYS A 247 10.01 -6.36 0.25
N ARG A 248 9.89 -6.04 1.55
CA ARG A 248 10.98 -6.22 2.52
C ARG A 248 11.06 -7.64 3.08
N PHE A 249 9.91 -8.24 3.37
CA PHE A 249 9.84 -9.43 4.23
C PHE A 249 9.35 -10.69 3.50
N SER A 250 8.73 -10.58 2.32
CA SER A 250 8.33 -11.77 1.58
C SER A 250 9.51 -12.44 0.87
N LEU A 251 9.48 -13.77 0.84
CA LEU A 251 10.40 -14.64 0.12
C LEU A 251 9.61 -15.59 -0.80
N PRO A 252 10.25 -16.19 -1.82
CA PRO A 252 9.58 -17.19 -2.64
C PRO A 252 9.04 -18.35 -1.80
N GLY A 253 7.71 -18.50 -1.78
CA GLY A 253 7.00 -19.53 -1.00
C GLY A 253 6.77 -19.19 0.48
N ASP A 254 7.05 -17.95 0.89
CA ASP A 254 6.83 -17.44 2.25
C ASP A 254 6.45 -15.96 2.17
N ASN A 255 5.15 -15.67 2.14
CA ASN A 255 4.62 -14.33 1.93
C ASN A 255 4.16 -13.72 3.25
N ILE A 256 4.66 -12.54 3.60
CA ILE A 256 4.35 -11.92 4.89
C ILE A 256 2.86 -11.60 5.05
N ILE A 257 2.17 -11.17 3.97
CA ILE A 257 0.74 -10.83 4.02
C ILE A 257 -0.09 -12.10 4.31
N HIS A 258 0.25 -13.22 3.68
CA HIS A 258 -0.34 -14.53 3.98
C HIS A 258 -0.10 -14.95 5.44
N ASN A 259 1.14 -14.83 5.93
CA ASN A 259 1.48 -15.20 7.30
C ASN A 259 0.73 -14.35 8.35
N ILE A 260 0.52 -13.05 8.07
CA ILE A 260 -0.32 -12.18 8.91
C ILE A 260 -1.76 -12.70 8.93
N TRP A 261 -2.32 -13.09 7.78
CA TRP A 261 -3.67 -13.67 7.72
C TRP A 261 -3.79 -15.01 8.49
N ASP A 262 -2.79 -15.88 8.43
CA ASP A 262 -2.74 -17.10 9.24
C ASP A 262 -2.81 -16.80 10.75
N ARG A 263 -2.19 -15.70 11.20
CA ARG A 263 -2.26 -15.24 12.59
C ARG A 263 -3.58 -14.56 12.94
N ILE A 264 -4.18 -13.84 11.99
CA ILE A 264 -5.47 -13.15 12.16
C ILE A 264 -6.56 -14.12 12.62
N VAL A 265 -6.47 -15.42 12.33
CA VAL A 265 -7.43 -16.41 12.86
C VAL A 265 -7.54 -16.36 14.40
N ASN A 266 -6.43 -16.04 15.10
CA ASN A 266 -6.34 -16.11 16.56
C ASN A 266 -6.24 -14.74 17.26
N VAL A 267 -5.68 -13.73 16.59
CA VAL A 267 -5.45 -12.39 17.15
C VAL A 267 -5.97 -11.29 16.22
N SER A 268 -6.10 -10.05 16.70
CA SER A 268 -6.46 -8.92 15.83
C SER A 268 -5.40 -8.66 14.77
N ALA A 269 -5.77 -7.98 13.68
CA ALA A 269 -4.85 -7.68 12.58
C ALA A 269 -3.60 -6.91 13.04
N LEU A 270 -3.75 -5.93 13.93
CA LEU A 270 -2.59 -5.22 14.50
C LEU A 270 -1.63 -6.13 15.27
N ASN A 271 -2.16 -7.06 16.07
CA ASN A 271 -1.32 -8.01 16.80
C ASN A 271 -0.69 -9.04 15.87
N ALA A 272 -1.41 -9.48 14.84
CA ALA A 272 -0.86 -10.38 13.82
C ALA A 272 0.32 -9.75 13.07
N ILE A 273 0.23 -8.46 12.72
CA ILE A 273 1.33 -7.70 12.11
C ILE A 273 2.54 -7.63 13.07
N ARG A 274 2.31 -7.28 14.34
CA ARG A 274 3.37 -7.23 15.37
C ARG A 274 4.08 -8.58 15.51
N ASP A 275 3.30 -9.64 15.70
CA ASP A 275 3.81 -11.00 15.93
C ASP A 275 4.61 -11.50 14.70
N GLU A 276 4.15 -11.21 13.49
CA GLU A 276 4.88 -11.60 12.26
C GLU A 276 6.16 -10.78 12.08
N LEU A 277 6.13 -9.47 12.32
CA LEU A 277 7.33 -8.63 12.26
C LEU A 277 8.38 -9.05 13.29
N GLU A 278 7.96 -9.41 14.51
CA GLU A 278 8.86 -9.90 15.56
C GLU A 278 9.55 -11.21 15.14
N ASP A 279 8.79 -12.15 14.54
CA ASP A 279 9.34 -13.41 14.03
C ASP A 279 10.33 -13.18 12.87
N GLN A 280 10.17 -12.10 12.11
CA GLN A 280 11.10 -11.66 11.05
C GLN A 280 12.26 -10.78 11.57
N GLY A 281 12.35 -10.55 12.89
CA GLY A 281 13.43 -9.79 13.52
C GLY A 281 13.33 -8.27 13.35
N SER A 282 12.12 -7.76 13.13
CA SER A 282 11.78 -6.32 13.08
C SER A 282 10.83 -5.97 14.21
N THR A 283 10.57 -4.68 14.40
CA THR A 283 9.44 -4.19 15.21
C THR A 283 8.44 -3.44 14.35
N PHE A 284 7.27 -3.11 14.90
CA PHE A 284 6.23 -2.39 14.16
C PHE A 284 6.66 -0.95 13.89
N GLU A 285 7.21 -0.26 14.88
CA GLU A 285 7.76 1.10 14.72
C GLU A 285 8.90 1.16 13.70
N GLU A 286 9.75 0.13 13.62
CA GLU A 286 10.80 0.04 12.60
C GLU A 286 10.20 -0.11 11.19
N ALA A 287 9.20 -0.98 11.03
CA ALA A 287 8.53 -1.14 9.73
C ALA A 287 7.78 0.14 9.33
N LEU A 288 7.11 0.81 10.28
CA LEU A 288 6.39 2.06 10.06
C LEU A 288 7.34 3.19 9.64
N LYS A 289 8.48 3.39 10.32
CA LYS A 289 9.43 4.47 9.96
C LYS A 289 10.00 4.28 8.55
N ASP A 290 10.25 3.03 8.16
CA ASP A 290 10.89 2.71 6.89
C ASP A 290 9.86 2.76 5.76
N TRP A 291 8.63 2.31 6.00
CA TRP A 291 7.51 2.62 5.11
C TRP A 291 7.33 4.13 4.93
N GLY A 292 7.37 4.90 6.01
CA GLY A 292 7.32 6.37 5.95
C GLY A 292 8.46 6.98 5.12
N SER A 293 9.65 6.39 5.21
CA SER A 293 10.79 6.78 4.38
C SER A 293 10.55 6.48 2.90
N ALA A 294 9.97 5.32 2.57
CA ALA A 294 9.58 4.97 1.20
C ALA A 294 8.56 5.97 0.62
N GLN A 295 7.60 6.43 1.43
CA GLN A 295 6.62 7.43 1.00
C GLN A 295 7.25 8.80 0.71
N ILE A 296 8.17 9.26 1.57
CA ILE A 296 8.89 10.52 1.32
C ILE A 296 9.70 10.43 0.03
N LEU A 297 10.31 9.28 -0.25
CA LEU A 297 11.16 9.07 -1.42
C LEU A 297 10.39 8.92 -2.74
N CYS A 298 9.07 9.08 -2.75
CA CYS A 298 8.29 9.12 -3.98
C CYS A 298 8.56 10.40 -4.81
N GLY A 299 8.12 10.40 -6.06
CA GLY A 299 8.31 11.47 -7.02
C GLY A 299 9.77 11.60 -7.48
N PRO A 300 10.42 12.77 -7.35
CA PRO A 300 11.75 12.99 -7.91
C PRO A 300 12.90 12.40 -7.06
N TYR A 301 12.60 11.85 -5.90
CA TYR A 301 13.61 11.50 -4.90
C TYR A 301 14.16 10.09 -5.12
N VAL A 302 15.47 9.95 -4.98
CA VAL A 302 16.16 8.65 -4.99
C VAL A 302 17.21 8.68 -3.91
N ALA A 303 17.26 7.63 -3.10
CA ALA A 303 18.27 7.43 -2.07
C ALA A 303 18.92 6.05 -2.22
N ASP A 304 20.18 6.03 -2.66
CA ASP A 304 20.93 4.79 -2.93
C ASP A 304 21.11 3.92 -1.68
N ASN A 305 21.01 4.52 -0.48
CA ASN A 305 21.16 3.83 0.80
C ASN A 305 19.84 3.30 1.38
N PHE A 306 18.71 3.47 0.69
CA PHE A 306 17.42 2.92 1.07
C PHE A 306 17.06 1.72 0.18
N LEU A 307 16.91 0.55 0.78
CA LEU A 307 16.86 -0.72 0.03
C LEU A 307 15.47 -1.09 -0.51
N TYR A 308 14.42 -0.49 0.03
CA TYR A 308 13.04 -0.92 -0.24
C TYR A 308 12.11 0.25 -0.69
N PRO A 309 12.49 1.05 -1.71
CA PRO A 309 11.56 2.02 -2.30
C PRO A 309 10.42 1.30 -3.04
N PHE A 310 9.29 1.96 -3.29
CA PHE A 310 8.27 1.43 -4.21
C PHE A 310 8.84 1.31 -5.63
N ASP A 311 8.41 0.32 -6.41
CA ASP A 311 8.98 0.05 -7.75
C ASP A 311 8.65 1.14 -8.79
N ASP A 312 7.52 1.80 -8.58
CA ASP A 312 6.88 2.86 -9.35
C ASP A 312 6.90 4.20 -8.59
N ALA A 313 7.78 4.34 -7.58
CA ALA A 313 7.88 5.53 -6.74
C ALA A 313 7.97 6.85 -7.54
N SER A 314 8.58 6.84 -8.73
CA SER A 314 8.70 8.03 -9.59
C SER A 314 7.39 8.53 -10.17
N ASP A 315 6.36 7.69 -10.24
CA ASP A 315 5.04 8.01 -10.78
C ASP A 315 4.06 8.48 -9.68
N MET A 316 4.45 8.33 -8.41
CA MET A 316 3.66 8.74 -7.23
C MET A 316 4.06 10.11 -6.67
N GLU A 317 3.16 10.74 -5.92
CA GLU A 317 3.44 12.00 -5.23
C GLU A 317 4.22 11.78 -3.92
N THR A 318 5.15 12.69 -3.58
CA THR A 318 5.79 12.67 -2.26
C THR A 318 4.84 13.25 -1.19
N ILE A 319 5.13 12.96 0.09
CA ILE A 319 4.39 13.50 1.24
C ILE A 319 4.32 15.05 1.19
N SER A 320 3.10 15.57 1.20
CA SER A 320 2.79 17.01 1.24
C SER A 320 2.51 17.51 2.65
N PHE A 321 2.95 18.73 2.97
CA PHE A 321 2.71 19.37 4.26
C PHE A 321 1.61 20.45 4.19
N ASP A 322 0.92 20.59 3.06
CA ASP A 322 -0.06 21.66 2.85
C ASP A 322 -1.24 21.60 3.84
N ASN A 323 -1.71 20.39 4.17
CA ASN A 323 -2.75 20.18 5.20
C ASN A 323 -2.17 20.01 6.61
N ASN A 324 -0.86 19.77 6.72
CA ASN A 324 -0.15 19.46 7.96
C ASN A 324 0.92 20.50 8.31
N THR A 325 0.60 21.79 8.13
CA THR A 325 1.55 22.91 8.32
C THR A 325 2.12 23.03 9.73
N SER A 326 1.44 22.50 10.75
CA SER A 326 1.95 22.40 12.13
C SER A 326 3.20 21.53 12.26
N ASN A 327 3.40 20.63 11.31
CA ASN A 327 4.54 19.72 11.26
C ASN A 327 5.72 20.29 10.46
N ILE A 328 5.60 21.53 9.96
CA ILE A 328 6.72 22.29 9.42
C ILE A 328 7.35 23.08 10.57
N ILE A 329 8.55 22.67 10.96
CA ILE A 329 9.25 23.20 12.14
C ILE A 329 10.44 24.06 11.73
N THR A 330 10.62 25.16 12.45
CA THR A 330 11.70 26.15 12.25
C THR A 330 12.72 26.14 13.38
N SER A 331 12.36 25.57 14.54
CA SER A 331 13.30 25.43 15.64
C SER A 331 14.21 24.24 15.38
N LEU A 332 15.48 24.44 15.68
CA LEU A 332 16.50 23.40 15.66
C LEU A 332 16.49 22.54 16.95
N ASN A 333 15.57 22.81 17.89
CA ASN A 333 15.33 22.00 19.09
C ASN A 333 13.84 21.99 19.42
N GLU A 334 13.22 20.82 19.45
CA GLU A 334 11.78 20.70 19.75
C GLU A 334 11.50 19.47 20.61
N ASN A 335 10.41 19.56 21.39
CA ASN A 335 9.73 18.40 21.94
C ASN A 335 8.50 18.15 21.09
N ILE A 336 8.26 16.89 20.73
CA ILE A 336 7.11 16.49 19.93
C ILE A 336 6.24 15.51 20.71
N SER A 337 4.96 15.49 20.36
CA SER A 337 3.98 14.51 20.80
C SER A 337 3.42 13.86 19.55
N LEU A 338 3.27 12.54 19.59
CA LEU A 338 2.71 11.76 18.51
C LEU A 338 1.23 11.45 18.83
N PRO A 339 0.29 11.74 17.93
CA PRO A 339 -1.11 11.87 18.28
C PRO A 339 -1.91 10.55 18.35
N ALA A 340 -1.41 9.43 17.82
CA ALA A 340 -2.11 8.13 17.88
C ALA A 340 -1.15 6.94 17.64
N ASP A 341 -1.72 5.74 17.63
CA ASP A 341 -0.99 4.46 17.57
C ASP A 341 -1.84 3.38 16.86
N PRO A 342 -1.26 2.57 15.94
CA PRO A 342 0.08 2.69 15.33
C PRO A 342 0.07 3.64 14.14
N MET A 343 1.11 4.44 13.92
CA MET A 343 1.13 5.43 12.81
C MET A 343 2.52 5.77 12.28
N VAL A 344 2.52 6.56 11.20
CA VAL A 344 3.68 7.36 10.77
C VAL A 344 3.37 8.85 10.92
N SER A 345 4.26 9.59 11.57
CA SER A 345 4.27 11.05 11.60
C SER A 345 5.47 11.60 10.85
N TYR A 346 5.25 12.70 10.13
CA TYR A 346 6.31 13.41 9.42
C TYR A 346 6.55 14.79 10.03
N PHE A 347 7.81 15.24 10.08
CA PHE A 347 8.18 16.60 10.45
C PHE A 347 9.17 17.18 9.44
N LYS A 348 8.78 18.25 8.74
CA LYS A 348 9.66 18.95 7.79
C LYS A 348 10.43 20.05 8.50
N VAL A 349 11.76 19.97 8.47
CA VAL A 349 12.62 20.97 9.11
C VAL A 349 13.09 21.99 8.10
N ILE A 350 12.75 23.25 8.34
CA ILE A 350 13.17 24.37 7.48
C ILE A 350 14.18 25.26 8.22
N GLY A 351 15.08 25.88 7.47
CA GLY A 351 16.16 26.71 8.05
C GLY A 351 17.33 25.90 8.60
N LEU A 352 17.56 24.71 8.04
CA LEU A 352 18.72 23.89 8.39
C LEU A 352 20.04 24.62 8.14
N PRO A 353 21.08 24.37 8.95
CA PRO A 353 22.40 24.94 8.72
C PRO A 353 22.94 24.50 7.35
N ASN A 354 23.31 25.46 6.49
CA ASN A 354 24.04 25.21 5.23
C ASN A 354 25.53 24.92 5.52
N GLN A 355 25.77 23.88 6.30
CA GLN A 355 27.08 23.41 6.79
C GLN A 355 26.87 22.06 7.51
N ILE A 356 27.97 21.45 7.93
CA ILE A 356 27.93 20.25 8.78
C ILE A 356 27.17 20.54 10.09
N PHE A 357 26.23 19.66 10.44
CA PHE A 357 25.52 19.66 11.72
C PHE A 357 25.42 18.26 12.32
N LEU A 358 25.21 18.20 13.64
CA LEU A 358 24.74 16.98 14.33
C LEU A 358 23.23 16.98 14.35
N PHE A 359 22.65 15.82 14.07
CA PHE A 359 21.28 15.53 14.39
C PHE A 359 21.22 14.46 15.47
N GLU A 360 20.46 14.73 16.53
CA GLU A 360 20.25 13.84 17.66
C GLU A 360 18.75 13.80 17.96
N ALA A 361 18.22 12.63 18.31
CA ALA A 361 16.85 12.51 18.78
C ALA A 361 16.73 11.43 19.86
N ILE A 362 15.76 11.60 20.74
CA ILE A 362 15.37 10.64 21.77
C ILE A 362 13.86 10.53 21.71
N PHE A 363 13.39 9.30 21.55
CA PHE A 363 11.96 8.96 21.55
C PHE A 363 11.67 7.97 22.68
N ASP A 364 10.41 7.89 23.07
CA ASP A 364 9.91 6.87 23.99
C ASP A 364 10.00 5.46 23.38
N ASP A 365 9.98 4.42 24.24
CA ASP A 365 9.96 3.02 23.80
C ASP A 365 8.77 2.77 22.84
N GLY A 366 8.96 1.95 21.80
CA GLY A 366 7.93 1.74 20.76
C GLY A 366 7.86 2.85 19.73
N THR A 367 8.91 3.67 19.62
CA THR A 367 9.06 4.71 18.59
C THR A 367 10.43 4.59 17.92
N ASP A 368 10.46 4.72 16.60
CA ASP A 368 11.68 4.69 15.81
C ASP A 368 11.58 5.71 14.66
N ALA A 369 12.71 6.22 14.20
CA ALA A 369 12.72 7.30 13.24
C ALA A 369 13.91 7.25 12.26
N ASN A 370 13.69 7.81 11.08
CA ASN A 370 14.72 8.14 10.11
C ASN A 370 14.72 9.65 9.85
N LEU A 371 15.91 10.21 9.61
CA LEU A 371 16.07 11.52 9.00
C LEU A 371 16.29 11.34 7.50
N ILE A 372 15.39 11.87 6.68
CA ILE A 372 15.47 11.80 5.23
C ILE A 372 15.94 13.17 4.72
N CYS A 373 17.13 13.22 4.14
CA CYS A 373 17.75 14.41 3.56
C CYS A 373 17.54 14.40 2.04
N LEU A 374 16.92 15.44 1.48
CA LEU A 374 16.38 15.44 0.12
C LEU A 374 17.15 16.36 -0.84
N ASP A 375 17.65 15.78 -1.94
CA ASP A 375 18.24 16.51 -3.08
C ASP A 375 17.93 15.82 -4.42
N GLY A 376 16.65 15.60 -4.71
CA GLY A 376 16.23 14.86 -5.91
C GLY A 376 16.92 13.49 -5.96
N HIS A 377 17.77 13.27 -6.96
CA HIS A 377 18.46 11.99 -7.19
C HIS A 377 19.64 11.69 -6.25
N GLN A 378 19.98 12.57 -5.30
CA GLN A 378 21.06 12.36 -4.34
C GLN A 378 20.57 12.41 -2.89
N SER A 379 19.32 11.97 -2.65
CA SER A 379 18.75 11.95 -1.31
C SER A 379 19.39 10.88 -0.44
N GLU A 380 19.30 11.02 0.89
CA GLU A 380 19.84 10.06 1.85
C GLU A 380 18.83 9.76 2.95
N VAL A 381 18.74 8.48 3.35
CA VAL A 381 17.95 8.04 4.52
C VAL A 381 18.90 7.69 5.66
N CYS A 382 18.87 8.47 6.74
CA CYS A 382 19.77 8.31 7.87
C CYS A 382 19.00 7.75 9.07
N HIS A 383 19.31 6.51 9.45
CA HIS A 383 18.67 5.86 10.58
C HIS A 383 19.10 6.46 11.91
N ILE A 384 18.14 6.85 12.74
CA ILE A 384 18.38 7.53 14.01
C ILE A 384 18.66 6.47 15.09
N GLY A 385 19.93 6.26 15.40
CA GLY A 385 20.36 5.35 16.46
C GLY A 385 20.72 6.06 17.76
N SER A 386 21.44 5.34 18.62
CA SER A 386 21.99 5.89 19.88
C SER A 386 23.13 6.89 19.69
N THR A 387 23.66 7.00 18.47
CA THR A 387 24.73 7.94 18.12
C THR A 387 24.20 9.09 17.27
N PRO A 388 24.69 10.32 17.49
CA PRO A 388 24.38 11.47 16.65
C PRO A 388 24.69 11.19 15.17
N LEU A 389 23.81 11.68 14.30
CA LEU A 389 24.04 11.70 12.86
C LEU A 389 24.85 12.95 12.51
N ILE A 390 25.85 12.79 11.64
CA ILE A 390 26.62 13.90 11.09
C ILE A 390 26.15 14.10 9.66
N VAL A 391 25.56 15.26 9.37
CA VAL A 391 24.99 15.57 8.05
C VAL A 391 25.64 16.83 7.52
N ASP A 392 26.04 16.81 6.25
CA ASP A 392 26.46 18.02 5.53
C ASP A 392 25.24 18.71 4.93
N GLY A 393 24.64 19.63 5.69
CA GLY A 393 23.41 20.30 5.30
C GLY A 393 23.51 21.14 4.03
N GLY A 394 24.73 21.43 3.54
CA GLY A 394 24.89 22.14 2.27
C GLY A 394 24.66 21.30 1.02
N GLN A 395 24.45 19.98 1.17
CA GLN A 395 24.18 19.07 0.06
C GLN A 395 22.68 18.84 -0.19
N PHE A 396 21.81 19.28 0.70
CA PHE A 396 20.38 18.95 0.66
C PHE A 396 19.50 20.19 0.67
N ASN A 397 18.35 20.11 -0.01
CA ASN A 397 17.38 21.20 -0.06
C ASN A 397 16.46 21.18 1.17
N ASP A 398 16.06 19.99 1.60
CA ASP A 398 15.12 19.78 2.70
C ASP A 398 15.57 18.58 3.56
N CYS A 399 15.16 18.54 4.82
CA CYS A 399 15.14 17.29 5.57
C CYS A 399 13.79 17.07 6.24
N ILE A 400 13.36 15.82 6.24
CA ILE A 400 12.11 15.37 6.84
C ILE A 400 12.44 14.25 7.83
N ILE A 401 11.88 14.33 9.03
CA ILE A 401 11.93 13.24 10.00
C ILE A 401 10.69 12.38 9.77
N ALA A 402 10.86 11.09 9.46
CA ALA A 402 9.78 10.10 9.45
C ALA A 402 9.85 9.31 10.75
N ILE A 403 8.74 9.26 11.49
CA ILE A 403 8.67 8.64 12.81
C ILE A 403 7.57 7.59 12.78
N GLY A 404 7.93 6.33 12.98
CA GLY A 404 7.00 5.25 13.23
C GLY A 404 6.76 5.12 14.74
N SER A 405 5.51 4.93 15.14
CA SER A 405 5.15 4.72 16.55
C SER A 405 4.11 3.63 16.72
N ASP A 406 4.35 2.74 17.69
CA ASP A 406 3.48 1.62 18.09
C ASP A 406 3.05 1.73 19.58
N THR A 407 3.03 2.95 20.13
CA THR A 407 2.55 3.22 21.48
C THR A 407 1.69 4.49 21.54
N GLU A 408 0.61 4.43 22.32
CA GLU A 408 -0.22 5.59 22.64
C GLU A 408 0.60 6.70 23.34
N ASP A 409 0.30 7.95 23.01
CA ASP A 409 0.90 9.16 23.60
C ASP A 409 2.45 9.20 23.54
N ALA A 410 3.06 8.53 22.55
CA ALA A 410 4.50 8.59 22.33
C ALA A 410 4.99 10.04 22.24
N ALA A 411 6.10 10.32 22.92
CA ALA A 411 6.77 11.60 22.85
C ALA A 411 8.23 11.44 22.45
N GLY A 412 8.81 12.55 22.05
CA GLY A 412 10.23 12.62 21.81
C GLY A 412 10.73 14.03 21.75
N SER A 413 12.02 14.13 21.50
CA SER A 413 12.65 15.39 21.17
C SER A 413 13.73 15.15 20.15
N PHE A 414 14.14 16.20 19.46
CA PHE A 414 15.31 16.17 18.59
C PHE A 414 16.04 17.52 18.62
N SER A 415 17.28 17.50 18.14
CA SER A 415 18.17 18.64 18.06
C SER A 415 19.00 18.62 16.79
N PHE A 416 19.15 19.79 16.16
CA PHE A 416 20.09 20.08 15.10
C PHE A 416 21.16 21.05 15.63
N THR A 417 22.38 20.55 15.82
CA THR A 417 23.51 21.34 16.32
C THR A 417 24.49 21.66 15.20
N ALA A 418 24.52 22.91 14.77
CA ALA A 418 25.42 23.38 13.71
C ALA A 418 26.88 23.42 14.18
N ARG A 419 27.84 23.11 13.29
CA ARG A 419 29.28 23.33 13.51
C ARG A 419 29.59 24.77 13.93
N SER A 420 30.44 24.94 14.94
CA SER A 420 30.97 26.26 15.34
C SER A 420 32.49 26.22 15.32
N ALA A 421 33.11 27.04 14.45
CA ALA A 421 34.54 26.96 14.13
C ALA A 421 34.93 25.53 13.69
N ASP A 422 35.92 24.90 14.31
CA ASP A 422 36.37 23.52 14.01
C ASP A 422 35.79 22.47 14.97
N GLN A 423 34.79 22.86 15.75
CA GLN A 423 34.19 22.01 16.75
C GLN A 423 32.70 21.83 16.48
N LEU A 424 32.26 20.60 16.67
CA LEU A 424 30.87 20.21 16.60
C LEU A 424 30.56 19.57 17.95
N VAL A 425 29.99 20.35 18.87
CA VAL A 425 29.73 19.95 20.25
C VAL A 425 28.27 20.17 20.55
N SER A 426 27.57 19.09 20.89
CA SER A 426 26.19 19.13 21.37
C SER A 426 26.11 18.79 22.85
N LEU A 427 25.16 19.42 23.53
CA LEU A 427 24.78 19.13 24.91
C LEU A 427 23.32 18.68 24.92
N TYR A 428 23.00 17.63 24.18
CA TYR A 428 21.63 17.13 24.03
C TYR A 428 21.40 15.87 24.88
N PRO A 429 20.23 15.71 25.53
CA PRO A 429 19.14 16.67 25.66
C PRO A 429 19.45 17.77 26.69
N ASN A 430 18.97 19.00 26.47
CA ASN A 430 19.11 20.11 27.41
C ASN A 430 17.87 21.03 27.38
N PRO A 431 17.19 21.28 28.51
CA PRO A 431 17.55 20.89 29.88
C PRO A 431 17.36 19.40 30.18
N LEU A 432 18.28 18.84 30.96
CA LEU A 432 18.18 17.47 31.48
C LEU A 432 16.96 17.35 32.40
N THR A 433 16.07 16.41 32.11
CA THR A 433 15.06 15.97 33.08
C THR A 433 15.66 14.89 33.99
N SER A 434 15.17 14.77 35.22
CA SER A 434 15.88 14.00 36.27
C SER A 434 16.01 12.51 35.92
N LYS A 435 17.24 11.96 36.06
CA LYS A 435 17.65 10.56 35.84
C LYS A 435 17.99 10.14 34.40
N GLN A 436 18.35 11.06 33.51
CA GLN A 436 18.91 10.72 32.20
C GLN A 436 20.44 10.65 32.19
N THR A 437 21.00 9.78 31.35
CA THR A 437 22.43 9.72 31.03
C THR A 437 22.78 10.88 30.07
N PHE A 438 23.89 11.57 30.32
CA PHE A 438 24.35 12.68 29.48
C PHE A 438 25.30 12.16 28.39
N ASN A 439 24.98 12.42 27.12
CA ASN A 439 25.86 12.13 25.99
C ASN A 439 26.59 13.41 25.58
N LEU A 440 27.92 13.43 25.75
CA LEU A 440 28.77 14.45 25.11
C LEU A 440 29.17 13.94 23.74
N SER A 441 28.49 14.47 22.74
CA SER A 441 28.78 14.21 21.34
C SER A 441 29.78 15.22 20.83
N TYR A 442 30.94 14.76 20.36
CA TYR A 442 31.91 15.62 19.68
C TYR A 442 32.53 14.91 18.48
N VAL A 443 32.66 15.64 17.37
CA VAL A 443 33.35 15.18 16.17
C VAL A 443 34.58 16.06 15.99
N LEU A 444 35.75 15.44 15.93
CA LEU A 444 36.99 16.11 15.50
C LEU A 444 37.01 16.07 13.97
N LEU A 445 36.74 17.20 13.35
CA LEU A 445 36.87 17.34 11.90
C LEU A 445 38.37 17.57 11.63
N GLU A 446 39.00 16.67 10.86
CA GLU A 446 40.42 16.83 10.47
C GLU A 446 40.59 18.09 9.58
N ASP A 447 41.75 18.74 9.72
CA ASP A 447 42.17 19.93 8.95
C ASP A 447 42.35 19.66 7.45
#